data_AF-A0A5D0MMH8-F1
#
_entry.id   AF-A0A5D0MMH8-F1
#
_cell.length_a   1.000
_cell.length_b   1.000
_cell.length_c   1.000
_cell.angle_alpha   90.00
_cell.angle_beta   90.00
_cell.angle_gamma   90.00
#
_symmetry.space_group_name_H-M   'P 1'
#
loop_
_entity.id
_entity.type
_entity.pdbx_description
1 polymer ?
#
loop_
_entity_poly.entity_id
_entity_poly.type
_entity_poly.pdbx_seq_one_letter_code
_entity_poly.pdbx_strand_id
1 'polypeptide(L)'
;MINKKGFSPYETVIVICVIAVLITIFYRYYNLLETRSLYTTAKIDMQTIKLNIDLYKVYNSKYPDNLSVLKSKKYLLQKKTAVQTDVVRELSPDNLILARSTFENGRLVDPFGSPYIYDNKTGKLKFAEKTKNVIKTIKEER
;
A
#
# COMPACT_ATOMS: atom_id res chain seq x y z
N MET A 1 28.76 15.95 45.61
CA MET A 1 27.89 17.10 45.30
C MET A 1 27.84 17.28 43.79
N ILE A 2 26.71 16.98 43.15
CA ILE A 2 26.56 17.12 41.69
C ILE A 2 26.23 18.58 41.39
N ASN A 3 27.13 19.25 40.68
CA ASN A 3 27.05 20.66 40.32
C ASN A 3 25.87 20.87 39.34
N LYS A 4 24.73 21.39 39.81
CA LYS A 4 23.56 21.74 38.98
C LYS A 4 23.73 23.09 38.27
N LYS A 5 24.86 23.29 37.59
CA LYS A 5 25.10 24.45 36.70
C LYS A 5 24.98 24.00 35.25
N GLY A 6 23.75 23.96 34.73
CA GLY A 6 23.50 23.56 33.34
C GLY A 6 22.03 23.50 32.96
N PHE A 7 21.17 24.27 33.63
CA PHE A 7 19.74 24.30 33.31
C PHE A 7 19.27 25.75 33.33
N SER A 8 19.57 26.47 32.25
CA SER A 8 19.03 27.81 32.06
C SER A 8 17.80 27.77 31.14
N PRO A 9 16.74 28.55 31.40
CA PRO A 9 15.57 28.60 30.53
C PRO A 9 15.91 28.91 29.06
N TYR A 10 16.92 29.74 28.80
CA TYR A 10 17.35 30.06 27.44
C TYR A 10 17.92 28.84 26.70
N GLU A 11 18.62 27.95 27.42
CA GLU A 11 19.26 26.76 26.85
C GLU A 11 18.19 25.76 26.43
N THR A 12 17.13 25.62 27.24
CA THR A 12 15.96 24.79 26.90
C THR A 12 15.24 25.30 25.65
N VAL A 13 15.08 26.62 25.50
CA VAL A 13 14.45 27.21 24.30
C VAL A 13 15.25 26.91 23.03
N ILE A 14 16.58 27.03 23.10
CA ILE A 14 17.46 26.71 21.96
C ILE A 14 17.33 25.24 21.58
N VAL A 15 17.32 24.32 22.56
CA VAL A 15 17.16 22.88 22.32
C VAL A 15 15.81 22.57 21.66
N ILE A 16 14.72 23.20 22.12
CA ILE A 16 13.39 23.01 21.51
C ILE A 16 13.37 23.50 20.06
N CYS A 17 14.01 24.63 19.75
CA CYS A 17 14.12 25.13 18.38
C CYS A 17 14.86 24.14 17.47
N VAL A 18 15.99 23.58 17.93
CA VAL A 18 16.75 22.59 17.16
C VAL A 18 15.93 21.31 16.94
N ILE A 19 15.22 20.83 17.97
CA ILE A 19 14.33 19.67 17.86
C ILE A 19 13.21 19.93 16.85
N ALA A 20 12.58 21.11 16.87
CA ALA A 20 11.50 21.46 15.94
C ALA A 20 11.96 21.44 14.47
N VAL A 21 13.16 21.98 14.19
CA VAL A 21 13.76 21.95 12.85
C VAL A 21 14.03 20.51 12.41
N LEU A 22 14.62 19.69 13.28
CA LEU A 22 14.87 18.27 13.00
C LEU A 22 13.57 17.52 12.69
N ILE A 23 12.54 17.65 13.55
CA ILE A 23 11.24 16.99 13.35
C ILE A 23 10.65 17.37 12.00
N THR A 24 10.73 18.64 11.61
CA THR A 24 10.19 19.10 10.32
C THR A 24 10.88 18.42 9.13
N ILE A 25 12.20 18.28 9.18
CA ILE A 25 12.99 17.61 8.13
C ILE A 25 12.65 16.12 8.09
N PHE A 26 12.63 15.46 9.26
CA PHE A 26 12.31 14.04 9.37
C PHE A 26 10.91 13.73 8.87
N TYR A 27 9.92 14.55 9.22
CA TYR A 27 8.54 14.36 8.79
C TYR A 27 8.40 14.41 7.27
N ARG A 28 9.04 15.40 6.62
CA ARG A 28 9.04 15.49 5.15
C ARG A 28 9.69 14.27 4.49
N TYR A 29 10.82 13.82 5.01
CA TYR A 29 11.52 12.65 4.48
C TYR A 29 10.69 11.37 4.64
N TYR A 30 10.05 11.18 5.79
CA TYR A 30 9.22 10.02 6.07
C TYR A 30 8.02 9.94 5.13
N ASN A 31 7.29 11.04 4.94
CA ASN A 31 6.13 11.08 4.04
C ASN A 31 6.50 10.70 2.60
N LEU A 32 7.66 11.16 2.12
CA LEU A 32 8.14 10.85 0.77
C LEU A 32 8.52 9.36 0.65
N LEU A 33 9.15 8.79 1.67
CA LEU A 33 9.49 7.37 1.70
C LEU A 33 8.26 6.47 1.77
N GLU A 34 7.29 6.82 2.62
CA GLU A 34 6.01 6.13 2.74
C GLU A 34 5.27 6.13 1.40
N THR A 35 5.15 7.30 0.77
CA THR A 35 4.45 7.45 -0.51
C THR A 35 5.10 6.60 -1.62
N ARG A 36 6.43 6.52 -1.67
CA ARG A 36 7.17 5.65 -2.61
C ARG A 36 6.95 4.16 -2.34
N SER A 37 6.91 3.78 -1.07
CA SER A 37 6.62 2.40 -0.64
C SER A 37 5.19 1.98 -1.05
N LEU A 38 4.21 2.86 -0.81
CA LEU A 38 2.82 2.65 -1.22
C LEU A 38 2.69 2.54 -2.75
N TYR A 39 3.40 3.38 -3.50
CA TYR A 39 3.41 3.29 -4.97
C TYR A 39 3.98 1.96 -5.47
N THR A 40 5.10 1.51 -4.90
CA THR A 40 5.72 0.24 -5.26
C THR A 40 4.77 -0.93 -4.96
N THR A 41 4.13 -0.90 -3.79
CA THR A 41 3.12 -1.88 -3.40
C THR A 41 1.93 -1.86 -4.38
N ALA A 42 1.41 -0.68 -4.72
CA ALA A 42 0.29 -0.53 -5.64
C ALA A 42 0.61 -1.09 -7.04
N LYS A 43 1.85 -0.89 -7.51
CA LYS A 43 2.32 -1.44 -8.78
C LYS A 43 2.39 -2.97 -8.77
N ILE A 44 2.93 -3.55 -7.69
CA ILE A 44 3.01 -5.01 -7.51
C ILE A 44 1.60 -5.61 -7.42
N ASP A 45 0.71 -4.99 -6.64
CA ASP A 45 -0.69 -5.41 -6.51
C ASP A 45 -1.38 -5.38 -7.87
N MET A 46 -1.24 -4.31 -8.64
CA MET A 46 -1.83 -4.19 -9.97
C MET A 46 -1.36 -5.31 -10.92
N GLN A 47 -0.05 -5.62 -10.92
CA GLN A 47 0.51 -6.71 -11.73
C GLN A 47 -0.03 -8.06 -11.29
N THR A 48 -0.13 -8.28 -9.99
CA THR A 48 -0.67 -9.49 -9.39
C THR A 48 -2.14 -9.70 -9.75
N ILE A 49 -2.97 -8.66 -9.60
CA ILE A 49 -4.39 -8.71 -9.96
C ILE A 49 -4.53 -9.01 -11.46
N LYS A 50 -3.70 -8.40 -12.30
CA LYS A 50 -3.71 -8.67 -13.74
C LYS A 50 -3.37 -10.14 -14.05
N LEU A 51 -2.34 -10.70 -13.41
CA LEU A 51 -2.00 -12.11 -13.56
C LEU A 51 -3.18 -13.00 -13.16
N ASN A 52 -3.86 -12.68 -12.04
CA ASN A 52 -5.01 -13.45 -11.57
C ASN A 52 -6.22 -13.34 -12.50
N ILE A 53 -6.44 -12.18 -13.13
CA ILE A 53 -7.46 -12.00 -14.18
C ILE A 53 -7.13 -12.89 -15.39
N ASP A 54 -5.87 -12.89 -15.83
CA ASP A 54 -5.43 -13.69 -16.97
C ASP A 54 -5.52 -15.19 -16.67
N LEU A 55 -5.15 -15.61 -15.46
CA LEU A 55 -5.30 -16.98 -14.97
C LEU A 55 -6.78 -17.40 -14.96
N TYR A 56 -7.67 -16.55 -14.45
CA TYR A 56 -9.11 -16.78 -14.49
C TYR A 56 -9.62 -16.97 -15.92
N LYS A 57 -9.13 -16.15 -16.87
CA LYS A 57 -9.49 -16.25 -18.29
C LYS A 57 -9.03 -17.56 -18.88
N VAL A 58 -7.83 -18.05 -18.54
CA VAL A 58 -7.32 -19.35 -19.01
C VAL A 58 -8.23 -20.49 -18.54
N TYR A 59 -8.63 -20.49 -17.27
CA TYR A 59 -9.48 -21.56 -16.72
C TYR A 59 -10.95 -21.50 -17.16
N ASN A 60 -11.51 -20.31 -17.38
CA ASN A 60 -12.96 -20.15 -17.63
C ASN A 60 -13.28 -19.69 -19.06
N SER A 61 -12.27 -19.52 -19.91
CA SER A 61 -12.34 -18.97 -21.28
C SER A 61 -12.95 -17.56 -21.39
N LYS A 62 -13.23 -16.90 -20.25
CA LYS A 62 -13.85 -15.57 -20.18
C LYS A 62 -13.21 -14.73 -19.08
N TYR A 63 -13.21 -13.41 -19.26
CA TYR A 63 -12.81 -12.49 -18.20
C TYR A 63 -13.82 -12.53 -17.03
N PRO A 64 -13.38 -12.26 -15.79
CA PRO A 64 -14.29 -12.20 -14.65
C PRO A 64 -15.26 -11.02 -14.81
N ASP A 65 -16.53 -11.21 -14.46
CA ASP A 65 -17.54 -10.14 -14.54
C ASP A 65 -17.24 -9.00 -13.56
N ASN A 66 -16.61 -9.33 -12.42
CA ASN A 66 -16.18 -8.39 -11.40
C ASN A 66 -14.92 -8.91 -10.67
N LEU A 67 -14.07 -8.01 -10.18
CA LEU A 67 -12.89 -8.34 -9.37
C LEU A 67 -13.24 -9.12 -8.09
N SER A 68 -14.46 -8.95 -7.55
CA SER A 68 -14.93 -9.71 -6.40
C SER A 68 -15.01 -11.23 -6.66
N VAL A 69 -15.13 -11.65 -7.93
CA VAL A 69 -15.10 -13.07 -8.34
C VAL A 69 -13.73 -13.69 -8.13
N LEU A 70 -12.66 -12.89 -8.23
CA LEU A 70 -11.31 -13.36 -7.95
C LEU A 70 -11.12 -13.67 -6.45
N LYS A 71 -11.84 -12.97 -5.56
CA LYS A 71 -11.86 -13.28 -4.11
C LYS A 71 -12.65 -14.55 -3.82
N SER A 72 -13.84 -14.72 -4.42
CA SER A 72 -14.67 -15.91 -4.15
C SER A 72 -14.03 -17.21 -4.64
N LYS A 73 -13.31 -17.17 -5.77
CA LYS A 73 -12.56 -18.32 -6.31
C LYS A 73 -11.14 -18.45 -5.75
N LYS A 74 -10.82 -17.79 -4.63
CA LYS A 74 -9.52 -17.77 -3.93
C LYS A 74 -8.31 -17.26 -4.73
N TYR A 75 -8.47 -16.75 -5.94
CA TYR A 75 -7.38 -16.15 -6.73
C TYR A 75 -6.79 -14.87 -6.10
N LEU A 76 -7.47 -14.26 -5.12
CA LEU A 76 -6.93 -13.16 -4.30
C LEU A 76 -7.04 -13.50 -2.81
N LEU A 77 -5.90 -13.54 -2.12
CA LEU A 77 -5.86 -13.66 -0.66
C LEU A 77 -5.98 -12.27 -0.03
N GLN A 78 -6.91 -12.11 0.90
CA GLN A 78 -7.02 -10.91 1.72
C GLN A 78 -5.89 -10.90 2.75
N LYS A 79 -5.28 -9.73 2.96
CA LYS A 79 -4.50 -9.46 4.18
C LYS A 79 -5.43 -9.65 5.38
N LYS A 80 -5.38 -10.82 6.04
CA LYS A 80 -5.88 -10.93 7.42
C LYS A 80 -5.02 -9.96 8.23
N THR A 81 -5.64 -8.90 8.74
CA THR A 81 -5.03 -8.00 9.71
C THR A 81 -4.55 -8.86 10.87
N ALA A 82 -3.23 -8.99 11.01
CA ALA A 82 -2.62 -9.82 12.01
C ALA A 82 -2.91 -9.22 13.40
N VAL A 83 -3.94 -9.73 14.04
CA VAL A 83 -3.91 -10.03 15.48
C VAL A 83 -4.16 -11.52 15.60
N GLN A 84 -3.16 -12.31 15.26
CA GLN A 84 -2.90 -13.60 15.90
C GLN A 84 -1.55 -14.10 15.38
N THR A 85 -0.60 -14.09 16.30
CA THR A 85 0.34 -15.20 16.51
C THR A 85 -0.19 -16.47 15.87
N ASP A 86 0.42 -16.87 14.75
CA ASP A 86 0.94 -18.22 14.58
C ASP A 86 1.56 -18.33 13.18
N VAL A 87 2.88 -18.41 13.18
CA VAL A 87 3.68 -19.37 12.42
C VAL A 87 3.06 -19.81 11.08
N VAL A 88 3.58 -19.23 9.98
CA VAL A 88 3.99 -19.96 8.77
C VAL A 88 3.33 -21.35 8.60
N ARG A 89 2.05 -21.38 8.28
CA ARG A 89 1.26 -22.54 7.85
C ARG A 89 0.17 -21.95 6.96
N GLU A 90 0.21 -21.95 5.64
CA GLU A 90 0.71 -22.96 4.69
C GLU A 90 1.27 -22.20 3.48
N LEU A 91 2.58 -22.31 3.22
CA LEU A 91 3.11 -22.13 1.87
C LEU A 91 2.85 -23.45 1.13
N SER A 92 1.63 -23.65 0.61
CA SER A 92 1.42 -24.63 -0.44
C SER A 92 2.13 -24.15 -1.71
N PRO A 93 2.79 -25.03 -2.49
CA PRO A 93 3.45 -24.66 -3.75
C PRO A 93 2.50 -24.03 -4.79
N ASP A 94 1.18 -24.18 -4.59
CA ASP A 94 0.11 -23.68 -5.46
C ASP A 94 -0.40 -22.28 -5.06
N ASN A 95 0.20 -21.64 -4.06
CA ASN A 95 -0.31 -20.39 -3.48
C ASN A 95 0.13 -19.15 -4.26
N LEU A 96 -0.64 -18.87 -5.31
CA LEU A 96 -1.14 -17.56 -5.76
C LEU A 96 -0.41 -16.31 -5.25
N ILE A 97 0.07 -15.52 -6.21
CA ILE A 97 0.71 -14.22 -5.98
C ILE A 97 -0.24 -13.31 -5.17
N LEU A 98 0.24 -12.84 -4.02
CA LEU A 98 -0.52 -12.06 -3.04
C LEU A 98 -0.63 -10.60 -3.47
N ALA A 99 -1.82 -10.13 -3.83
CA ALA A 99 -2.09 -8.70 -3.87
C ALA A 99 -2.43 -8.23 -2.44
N ARG A 100 -1.70 -7.25 -1.93
CA ARG A 100 -1.95 -6.63 -0.61
C ARG A 100 -3.19 -5.72 -0.60
N SER A 101 -3.82 -5.55 -1.76
CA SER A 101 -5.05 -4.80 -1.97
C SER A 101 -6.16 -5.27 -1.04
N THR A 102 -6.76 -4.32 -0.33
CA THR A 102 -7.84 -4.60 0.63
C THR A 102 -9.17 -4.60 -0.11
N PHE A 103 -10.16 -5.35 0.40
CA PHE A 103 -11.53 -5.21 -0.08
C PHE A 103 -12.28 -4.28 0.87
N GLU A 104 -12.64 -3.10 0.38
CA GLU A 104 -13.46 -2.14 1.12
C GLU A 104 -14.80 -2.00 0.42
N ASN A 105 -15.91 -2.21 1.14
CA ASN A 105 -17.28 -2.14 0.61
C ASN A 105 -17.50 -3.01 -0.65
N GLY A 106 -16.88 -4.19 -0.69
CA GLY A 106 -16.98 -5.14 -1.81
C GLY A 106 -16.15 -4.80 -3.05
N ARG A 107 -15.36 -3.72 -3.01
CA ARG A 107 -14.46 -3.28 -4.09
C ARG A 107 -13.00 -3.50 -3.71
N LEU A 108 -12.18 -3.82 -4.70
CA LEU A 108 -10.74 -3.92 -4.51
C LEU A 108 -10.14 -2.51 -4.46
N VAL A 109 -9.50 -2.17 -3.35
CA VAL A 109 -8.84 -0.87 -3.14
C VAL A 109 -7.33 -0.99 -3.20
N ASP A 110 -6.70 0.04 -3.75
CA ASP A 110 -5.26 0.19 -3.77
C ASP A 110 -4.71 0.62 -2.40
N PRO A 111 -3.38 0.58 -2.18
CA PRO A 111 -2.75 1.02 -0.94
C PRO A 111 -2.99 2.50 -0.57
N PHE A 112 -3.51 3.31 -1.49
CA PHE A 112 -3.88 4.72 -1.24
C PHE A 112 -5.38 4.86 -0.88
N GLY A 113 -6.09 3.74 -0.71
CA GLY A 113 -7.51 3.70 -0.35
C GLY A 113 -8.46 4.03 -1.51
N SER A 114 -7.98 4.04 -2.76
CA SER A 114 -8.83 4.28 -3.92
C SER A 114 -9.20 2.98 -4.62
N PRO A 115 -10.44 2.82 -5.13
CA PRO A 115 -10.84 1.60 -5.80
C PRO A 115 -10.15 1.44 -7.15
N TYR A 116 -9.77 0.21 -7.49
CA TYR A 116 -9.33 -0.11 -8.85
C TYR A 116 -10.49 -0.02 -9.82
N ILE A 117 -10.23 0.55 -11.00
CA ILE A 117 -11.20 0.60 -12.10
C ILE A 117 -10.92 -0.59 -13.01
N TYR A 118 -11.91 -1.48 -13.15
CA TYR A 118 -11.82 -2.69 -13.95
C TYR A 118 -12.85 -2.69 -15.09
N ASP A 119 -12.39 -3.06 -16.28
CA ASP A 119 -13.23 -3.26 -17.46
C ASP A 119 -13.32 -4.76 -17.77
N ASN A 120 -14.53 -5.32 -17.65
CA ASN A 120 -14.80 -6.75 -17.83
C ASN A 120 -14.71 -7.21 -19.30
N LYS A 121 -14.85 -6.30 -20.27
CA LYS A 121 -14.77 -6.66 -21.70
C LYS A 121 -13.33 -6.80 -22.15
N THR A 122 -12.46 -5.94 -21.63
CA THR A 122 -11.05 -5.89 -22.05
C THR A 122 -10.10 -6.51 -21.04
N GLY A 123 -10.55 -6.82 -19.82
CA GLY A 123 -9.72 -7.29 -18.72
C GLY A 123 -8.75 -6.22 -18.21
N LYS A 124 -8.90 -4.95 -18.63
CA LYS A 124 -7.97 -3.87 -18.28
C LYS A 124 -8.24 -3.36 -16.88
N LEU A 125 -7.16 -3.24 -16.11
CA LEU A 125 -7.15 -2.62 -14.78
C LEU A 125 -6.53 -1.22 -14.88
N LYS A 126 -7.11 -0.23 -14.21
CA LYS A 126 -6.60 1.14 -14.11
C LYS A 126 -6.67 1.65 -12.68
N PHE A 127 -5.72 2.50 -12.31
CA PHE A 127 -5.79 3.28 -11.07
C PHE A 127 -6.90 4.34 -11.16
N ALA A 128 -7.52 4.63 -10.02
CA ALA A 128 -8.38 5.79 -9.86
C ALA A 128 -7.62 7.10 -10.07
N GLU A 129 -8.35 8.16 -10.40
CA GLU A 129 -7.79 9.49 -10.66
C GLU A 129 -7.05 10.07 -9.46
N LYS A 130 -7.58 9.87 -8.24
CA LYS A 130 -6.92 10.25 -6.99
C LYS A 130 -5.51 9.67 -6.88
N THR A 131 -5.36 8.37 -7.12
CA THR A 131 -4.06 7.68 -7.09
C THR A 131 -3.13 8.15 -8.20
N LYS A 132 -3.65 8.44 -9.40
CA LYS A 132 -2.84 8.99 -10.51
C LYS A 132 -2.22 10.33 -10.16
N ASN A 133 -2.96 11.20 -9.48
CA ASN A 133 -2.46 12.51 -9.07
C ASN A 133 -1.30 12.37 -8.08
N VAL A 134 -1.43 11.48 -7.09
CA VAL A 134 -0.34 11.16 -6.15
C VAL A 134 0.89 10.63 -6.88
N ILE A 135 0.70 9.71 -7.84
CA ILE A 135 1.80 9.15 -8.64
C ILE A 135 2.51 10.24 -9.48
N LYS A 136 1.76 11.21 -10.00
CA LYS A 136 2.31 12.32 -10.78
C LYS A 136 3.24 13.17 -9.93
N THR A 137 2.82 13.52 -8.71
CA THR A 137 3.65 14.27 -7.75
C THR A 137 4.97 13.53 -7.44
N ILE A 138 4.93 12.21 -7.23
CA ILE A 138 6.16 11.41 -6.97
C ILE A 138 7.13 11.45 -8.16
N LYS A 139 6.61 11.49 -9.40
CA LYS A 139 7.45 11.51 -10.61
C LYS A 139 8.07 12.88 -10.88
N GLU A 140 7.42 13.96 -10.47
CA GLU A 140 7.91 15.33 -10.63
C GLU A 140 8.98 15.70 -9.59
N GLU A 141 8.98 15.06 -8.42
CA GLU A 141 10.04 15.21 -7.39
C GLU A 141 11.30 14.34 -7.67
N ARG A 142 11.49 13.88 -8.90
CA ARG A 142 12.57 12.96 -9.30
C ARG A 142 13.57 13.64 -10.21
#